data_AF-A0A8T5F8T7-F1
#
_entry.id   AF-A0A8T5F8T7-F1
#
_cell.length_a   1.000
_cell.length_b   1.000
_cell.length_c   1.000
_cell.angle_alpha   90.00
_cell.angle_beta   90.00
_cell.angle_gamma   90.00
#
_symmetry.space_group_name_H-M   'P 1'
#
loop_
_entity.id
_entity.type
_entity.pdbx_description
1 polymer ?
#
loop_
_entity_poly.entity_id
_entity_poly.type
_entity_poly.pdbx_seq_one_letter_code
_entity_poly.pdbx_strand_id
1 'polypeptide(L)' 'MKIVMCKKHKIECSVPTTNEEFYSGKWHEDIMRIQTHAEKFPQCKMRFRNVNE' A
#
# COMPACT_ATOMS: atom_id res chain seq x y z
N MET A 1 8.03 -1.40 -7.85
CA MET A 1 7.06 -1.57 -6.74
C MET A 1 7.67 -1.30 -5.36
N LYS A 2 6.86 -0.78 -4.42
CA LYS A 2 7.17 -0.68 -2.98
C LYS A 2 6.08 -1.37 -2.16
N ILE A 3 6.39 -1.77 -0.93
CA ILE A 3 5.40 -2.35 -0.02
C ILE A 3 5.01 -1.30 1.01
N VAL A 4 3.71 -1.11 1.20
CA VAL A 4 3.12 -0.30 2.27
C VAL A 4 2.49 -1.23 3.28
N MET A 5 2.78 -1.02 4.56
CA MET A 5 2.26 -1.85 5.62
C MET A 5 1.61 -1.04 6.74
N CYS A 6 0.54 -1.60 7.31
CA CYS A 6 -0.01 -1.16 8.59
C CYS A 6 0.36 -2.17 9.67
N LYS A 7 1.29 -1.83 10.57
CA LYS A 7 1.72 -2.73 11.67
C LYS A 7 0.58 -3.09 12.64
N LYS A 8 -0.35 -2.16 12.87
CA LYS A 8 -1.47 -2.35 13.81
C LYS A 8 -2.45 -3.41 13.33
N HIS A 9 -2.74 -3.42 12.04
CA HIS A 9 -3.72 -4.30 11.42
C HIS A 9 -3.08 -5.39 10.55
N LYS A 10 -1.75 -5.50 10.58
CA LYS A 10 -0.93 -6.47 9.82
C LYS A 10 -1.31 -6.54 8.33
N ILE A 11 -1.61 -5.39 7.74
CA ILE A 11 -1.87 -5.27 6.29
C ILE A 11 -0.55 -4.99 5.61
N GLU A 12 -0.28 -5.70 4.51
CA GLU A 12 0.81 -5.43 3.58
C GLU A 12 0.20 -5.31 2.18
N CYS A 13 0.45 -4.20 1.49
CA CYS A 13 -0.08 -3.89 0.17
C CYS A 13 1.07 -3.43 -0.73
N SER A 14 1.05 -3.84 -2.00
CA SER A 14 2.02 -3.39 -2.99
C SER A 14 1.54 -2.10 -3.65
N VAL A 15 2.45 -1.14 -3.82
CA VAL A 15 2.17 0.09 -4.57
C VAL A 15 3.13 0.22 -5.75
N PRO A 16 2.62 0.65 -6.92
CA PRO A 16 3.45 0.94 -8.07
C PRO A 16 4.38 2.11 -7.76
N THR A 17 5.59 2.05 -8.30
CA THR A 17 6.59 3.13 -8.16
C THR A 17 6.79 3.92 -9.44
N THR A 18 6.29 3.40 -10.57
CA THR A 18 6.32 4.06 -11.87
C THR A 18 4.91 4.18 -12.43
N ASN A 19 4.73 5.11 -13.37
CA ASN A 19 3.46 5.29 -14.06
C ASN A 19 3.08 4.07 -14.90
N GLU A 20 4.05 3.41 -15.53
CA GLU A 20 3.83 2.18 -16.28
C GLU A 20 3.29 1.05 -15.39
N GLU A 21 3.84 0.87 -14.18
CA GLU A 21 3.34 -0.09 -13.21
C GLU A 21 1.91 0.26 -12.74
N PHE A 22 1.59 1.54 -12.63
CA PHE A 22 0.24 2.00 -12.28
C PHE A 22 -0.75 1.71 -13.41
N TYR A 23 -0.44 2.09 -14.64
CA TYR A 23 -1.31 1.86 -15.80
C TYR A 23 -1.48 0.39 -16.16
N SER A 24 -0.55 -0.48 -15.73
CA SER A 24 -0.72 -1.93 -15.84
C SER A 24 -1.91 -2.46 -15.02
N GLY A 25 -2.42 -1.71 -14.04
CA GLY A 25 -3.58 -2.08 -13.22
C GLY A 25 -3.34 -3.19 -12.20
N LYS A 26 -2.16 -3.83 -12.23
CA LYS A 26 -1.80 -4.99 -11.40
C LYS A 26 -1.98 -4.76 -9.89
N TRP A 27 -1.83 -3.52 -9.43
CA TRP A 27 -1.87 -3.16 -7.99
C TRP A 27 -3.08 -2.31 -7.61
N HIS A 28 -4.09 -2.18 -8.48
CA HIS A 28 -5.28 -1.37 -8.17
C HIS A 28 -6.06 -1.91 -6.96
N GLU A 29 -6.17 -3.23 -6.79
CA GLU A 29 -6.82 -3.81 -5.61
C GLU A 29 -6.09 -3.45 -4.31
N ASP A 30 -4.75 -3.49 -4.32
CA ASP A 30 -3.94 -3.08 -3.17
C ASP A 30 -4.09 -1.59 -2.86
N ILE A 31 -4.16 -0.73 -3.89
CA ILE A 31 -4.43 0.70 -3.73
C ILE A 31 -5.83 0.93 -3.11
N MET A 32 -6.86 0.22 -3.59
CA MET A 32 -8.21 0.31 -3.01
C MET A 32 -8.23 -0.16 -1.55
N ARG A 33 -7.48 -1.21 -1.21
CA ARG A 33 -7.34 -1.69 0.18
C ARG A 33 -6.67 -0.65 1.07
N ILE A 34 -5.65 0.04 0.58
CA ILE A 34 -4.99 1.15 1.29
C ILE A 34 -5.99 2.30 1.51
N GLN A 35 -6.74 2.69 0.48
CA GLN A 35 -7.75 3.76 0.59
C GLN A 35 -8.83 3.40 1.60
N THR A 36 -9.44 2.22 1.46
CA THR A 36 -10.46 1.72 2.39
C THR A 36 -9.93 1.65 3.83
N HIS A 37 -8.66 1.28 3.99
CA HIS A 37 -8.02 1.24 5.30
C HIS A 37 -7.88 2.63 5.92
N ALA A 38 -7.44 3.61 5.13
CA ALA A 38 -7.31 5.00 5.58
C ALA A 38 -8.67 5.60 5.98
N GLU A 39 -9.74 5.26 5.26
CA GLU A 39 -11.10 5.69 5.60
C GLU A 39 -11.64 5.03 6.87
N LYS A 40 -11.47 3.71 7.02
CA LYS A 40 -11.95 2.97 8.21
C LYS A 40 -11.11 3.22 9.46
N PHE A 41 -9.82 3.50 9.30
CA PHE A 41 -8.87 3.66 10.39
C PHE A 41 -7.97 4.88 10.16
N PRO A 42 -8.51 6.11 10.18
CA PRO A 42 -7.76 7.34 9.89
C PRO A 42 -6.59 7.59 10.85
N GLN A 43 -6.63 7.00 12.05
CA GLN A 43 -5.56 7.04 13.03
C GLN A 43 -4.39 6.09 12.73
N CYS A 44 -4.53 5.21 11.73
CA CYS A 44 -3.46 4.29 11.34
C CYS A 44 -2.43 4.97 10.45
N LYS A 45 -1.17 4.90 10.87
CA LYS A 45 -0.03 5.34 10.06
C LYS A 45 0.52 4.16 9.27
N MET A 46 0.12 4.05 8.01
CA MET A 46 0.77 3.12 7.09
C MET A 46 2.20 3.58 6.82
N ARG A 47 3.15 2.64 6.74
CA ARG A 47 4.57 2.92 6.52
C ARG A 47 5.07 2.11 5.33
N PHE A 48 6.01 2.67 4.58
CA PHE A 48 6.73 1.89 3.57
C PHE A 48 7.66 0.89 4.26
N ARG A 49 7.67 -0.34 3.75
CA ARG A 49 8.68 -1.35 4.09
C ARG A 49 9.90 -1.06 3.19
N ASN A 50 11.02 -0.72 3.80
CA ASN A 50 12.30 -0.69 3.08
C ASN A 50 12.68 -2.13 2.78
N VAL A 51 12.86 -2.48 1.50
CA VAL A 51 13.27 -3.83 1.06
C VAL A 51 14.80 -3.88 0.90
N ASN A 52 15.52 -3.14 1.73
CA ASN A 52 16.99 -3.12 1.76
C ASN A 52 17.45 -3.13 3.23
N GLU A 53 17.46 -4.31 3.84
CA GLU A 53 18.36 -4.75 4.92
C GLU A 53 18.62 -6.24 4.72
#